data_AF-A0A0G9JPL5-F1
#
_entry.id   AF-A0A0G9JPL5-F1
#
_cell.length_a   1.000
_cell.length_b   1.000
_cell.length_c   1.000
_cell.angle_alpha   90.00
_cell.angle_beta   90.00
_cell.angle_gamma   90.00
#
_symmetry.space_group_name_H-M   'P 1'
#
loop_
_entity.id
_entity.type
_entity.pdbx_description
1 polymer ?
#
loop_
_entity_poly.entity_id
_entity_poly.type
_entity_poly.pdbx_seq_one_letter_code
_entity_poly.pdbx_strand_id
1 'polypeptide(L)'
;MKYFSNLLSKSVYGIISISLGLISLTMMITALWGVWISLHEKTLLIKALLDAIGLIVIGMAVFDVSKFLLEEEVFNIGGSKSPEKQRESLVKFFLIIAIAISLESLVFVFDAGKKDISTLIYPTFLLISAVFVIIGLGIYQKLTRDENIL
;
A
#
# COMPACT_ATOMS: atom_id res chain seq x y z
N MET A 1 -19.09 30.54 -6.25
CA MET A 1 -19.39 29.13 -5.88
C MET A 1 -18.17 28.20 -6.00
N LYS A 2 -17.40 28.21 -7.11
CA LYS A 2 -16.17 27.37 -7.29
C LYS A 2 -15.10 27.49 -6.19
N TYR A 3 -14.95 28.66 -5.57
CA TYR A 3 -13.95 28.88 -4.53
C TYR A 3 -14.29 28.16 -3.20
N PHE A 4 -15.57 28.12 -2.85
CA PHE A 4 -16.05 27.47 -1.63
C PHE A 4 -16.01 25.94 -1.75
N SER A 5 -16.36 25.38 -2.92
CA SER A 5 -16.25 23.95 -3.17
C SER A 5 -14.80 23.45 -3.13
N ASN A 6 -13.86 24.21 -3.70
CA ASN A 6 -12.45 23.84 -3.68
C ASN A 6 -11.85 23.90 -2.27
N LEU A 7 -12.25 24.89 -1.45
CA LEU A 7 -11.78 24.99 -0.08
C LEU A 7 -12.32 23.84 0.79
N LEU A 8 -13.60 23.48 0.61
CA LEU A 8 -14.23 22.36 1.32
C LEU A 8 -13.54 21.03 0.98
N SER A 9 -13.31 20.74 -0.30
CA SER A 9 -12.60 19.52 -0.72
C SER A 9 -11.20 19.46 -0.12
N LYS A 10 -10.43 20.55 -0.17
CA LYS A 10 -9.08 20.61 0.42
C LYS A 10 -9.07 20.29 1.91
N SER A 11 -10.01 20.86 2.67
CA SER A 11 -10.12 20.59 4.10
C SER A 11 -10.47 19.13 4.39
N VAL A 12 -11.40 18.54 3.63
CA VAL A 12 -11.80 17.14 3.79
C VAL A 12 -10.64 16.18 3.47
N TYR A 13 -9.97 16.37 2.33
CA TYR A 13 -8.81 15.54 1.97
C TYR A 13 -7.63 15.73 2.94
N GLY A 14 -7.47 16.91 3.51
CA GLY A 14 -6.49 17.16 4.58
C GLY A 14 -6.78 16.35 5.84
N ILE A 15 -8.04 16.29 6.29
CA ILE A 15 -8.42 15.48 7.44
C ILE A 15 -8.20 13.99 7.15
N ILE A 16 -8.64 13.51 5.98
CA ILE A 16 -8.49 12.10 5.57
C ILE A 16 -7.02 11.69 5.54
N SER A 17 -6.18 12.48 4.87
CA SER A 17 -4.73 12.18 4.77
C SER A 17 -4.06 12.17 6.14
N ILE A 18 -4.35 13.14 7.02
CA ILE A 18 -3.82 13.13 8.39
C ILE A 18 -4.28 11.90 9.17
N SER A 19 -5.56 11.53 9.08
CA SER A 19 -6.08 10.32 9.74
C SER A 19 -5.39 9.06 9.24
N LEU A 20 -5.23 8.89 7.92
CA LEU A 20 -4.50 7.76 7.33
C LEU A 20 -3.03 7.74 7.80
N GLY A 21 -2.38 8.90 7.88
CA GLY A 21 -1.02 9.05 8.39
C GLY A 21 -0.90 8.59 9.84
N LEU A 22 -1.81 9.01 10.71
CA LEU A 22 -1.83 8.58 12.12
C LEU A 22 -2.08 7.08 12.29
N ILE A 23 -3.00 6.53 11.49
CA ILE A 23 -3.29 5.08 11.48
C ILE A 23 -2.03 4.32 11.06
N SER A 24 -1.37 4.71 9.96
CA SER A 24 -0.16 4.05 9.48
C SER A 24 0.98 4.06 10.51
N LEU A 25 1.20 5.20 11.19
CA LEU A 25 2.19 5.31 12.26
C LEU A 25 1.86 4.39 13.43
N THR A 26 0.59 4.31 13.81
CA THR A 26 0.13 3.43 14.88
C THR A 26 0.35 1.96 14.51
N MET A 27 0.09 1.56 13.26
CA MET A 27 0.39 0.22 12.77
C MET A 27 1.90 -0.10 12.86
N MET A 28 2.77 0.83 12.45
CA MET A 28 4.23 0.62 12.55
C MET A 28 4.71 0.54 14.00
N ILE A 29 4.22 1.41 14.88
CA ILE A 29 4.58 1.42 16.31
C ILE A 29 4.13 0.12 16.98
N THR A 30 2.89 -0.31 16.72
CA THR A 30 2.35 -1.56 17.28
C THR A 30 3.12 -2.79 16.80
N ALA A 31 3.59 -2.80 15.55
CA ALA A 31 4.45 -3.86 15.02
C ALA A 31 5.76 -3.98 15.83
N LEU A 32 6.46 -2.85 16.01
CA LEU A 32 7.71 -2.81 16.77
C LEU A 32 7.50 -3.17 18.25
N TRP A 33 6.42 -2.68 18.84
CA TRP A 33 6.05 -2.99 20.23
C TRP A 33 5.78 -4.49 20.43
N GLY A 34 5.07 -5.13 19.48
CA GLY A 34 4.81 -6.57 19.52
C GLY A 34 6.08 -7.42 19.45
N VAL A 35 7.06 -7.01 18.63
CA VAL A 35 8.38 -7.66 18.59
C VAL A 35 9.14 -7.46 19.89
N TRP A 36 9.11 -6.26 20.46
CA TRP A 36 9.79 -5.95 21.72
C TRP A 36 9.30 -6.81 22.88
N ILE A 37 7.98 -6.97 23.04
CA ILE A 37 7.39 -7.86 24.05
C ILE A 37 7.84 -9.30 23.81
N SER A 38 7.77 -9.76 22.56
CA SER A 38 8.07 -11.15 22.21
C SER A 38 9.53 -11.53 22.45
N LEU A 39 10.46 -10.58 22.33
CA LEU A 39 11.87 -10.74 22.68
C LEU A 39 12.06 -10.97 24.19
N HIS A 40 11.30 -10.26 25.03
CA HIS A 40 11.45 -10.34 26.49
C HIS A 40 10.77 -11.58 27.08
N GLU A 41 9.65 -12.01 26.50
CA GLU A 41 8.84 -13.11 27.04
C GLU A 41 9.24 -14.50 26.51
N LYS A 42 10.28 -14.62 25.66
CA LYS A 42 10.69 -15.86 24.96
C LYS A 42 9.51 -16.56 24.25
N THR A 43 8.58 -15.78 23.72
CA THR A 43 7.43 -16.29 22.95
C THR A 43 7.89 -16.72 21.55
N LEU A 44 6.95 -17.09 20.67
CA LEU A 44 7.23 -17.43 19.27
C LEU A 44 7.73 -16.20 18.49
N LEU A 45 9.00 -15.83 18.68
CA LEU A 45 9.68 -14.68 18.08
C LEU A 45 9.51 -14.65 16.56
N ILE A 46 9.58 -15.83 15.93
CA ILE A 46 9.41 -15.93 14.47
C ILE A 46 8.00 -15.49 14.04
N LYS A 47 6.95 -15.84 14.79
CA LYS A 47 5.58 -15.42 14.49
C LYS A 47 5.44 -13.91 14.70
N ALA A 48 5.97 -13.38 15.79
CA ALA A 48 5.94 -11.94 16.07
C ALA A 48 6.67 -11.12 14.98
N LEU A 49 7.80 -11.62 14.46
CA LEU A 49 8.49 -10.99 13.34
C LEU A 49 7.66 -11.02 12.05
N LEU A 50 7.03 -12.15 11.73
CA LEU A 50 6.16 -12.27 10.55
C LEU A 50 4.95 -11.33 10.64
N ASP A 51 4.27 -11.31 11.79
CA ASP A 51 3.14 -10.41 12.07
C ASP A 51 3.59 -8.93 11.97
N ALA A 52 4.78 -8.60 12.48
CA ALA A 52 5.33 -7.25 12.40
C ALA A 52 5.69 -6.81 10.97
N ILE A 53 6.25 -7.72 10.15
CA ILE A 53 6.53 -7.43 8.74
C ILE A 53 5.22 -7.10 8.01
N GLY A 54 4.17 -7.91 8.18
CA GLY A 54 2.86 -7.64 7.57
C GLY A 54 2.29 -6.29 7.99
N LEU A 55 2.30 -6.00 9.30
CA LEU A 55 1.76 -4.75 9.84
C LEU A 55 2.55 -3.51 9.39
N ILE A 56 3.87 -3.62 9.27
CA ILE A 56 4.74 -2.56 8.72
C ILE A 56 4.45 -2.34 7.22
N VAL A 57 4.29 -3.41 6.44
CA VAL A 57 4.00 -3.32 5.00
C VAL A 57 2.65 -2.64 4.75
N ILE A 58 1.62 -3.05 5.49
CA ILE A 58 0.30 -2.42 5.38
C ILE A 58 0.37 -0.97 5.84
N GLY A 59 1.06 -0.68 6.95
CA GLY A 59 1.29 0.68 7.43
C GLY A 59 1.98 1.54 6.38
N MET A 60 3.04 1.04 5.74
CA MET A 60 3.77 1.74 4.68
C MET A 60 2.87 2.08 3.49
N ALA A 61 2.06 1.11 3.03
CA ALA A 61 1.12 1.34 1.94
C ALA A 61 0.08 2.42 2.30
N VAL A 62 -0.47 2.39 3.51
CA VAL A 62 -1.41 3.42 3.98
C VAL A 62 -0.75 4.80 4.10
N PHE A 63 0.51 4.85 4.55
CA PHE A 63 1.29 6.09 4.63
C PHE A 63 1.53 6.70 3.25
N ASP A 64 1.89 5.88 2.26
CA ASP A 64 2.11 6.35 0.89
C ASP A 64 0.82 6.93 0.29
N VAL A 65 -0.35 6.32 0.56
CA VAL A 65 -1.66 6.85 0.16
C VAL A 65 -1.99 8.15 0.88
N SER A 66 -1.73 8.23 2.19
CA SER A 66 -1.88 9.46 2.98
C SER A 66 -1.08 10.61 2.37
N LYS A 67 0.21 10.36 2.11
CA LYS A 67 1.13 11.34 1.52
C LYS A 67 0.68 11.77 0.14
N PHE A 68 0.28 10.82 -0.71
CA PHE A 68 -0.24 11.12 -2.05
C PHE A 68 -1.46 12.05 -2.00
N LEU A 69 -2.45 11.75 -1.15
CA LEU A 69 -3.66 12.59 -1.00
C LEU A 69 -3.33 13.99 -0.46
N LEU A 70 -2.41 14.08 0.49
CA LEU A 70 -1.96 15.34 1.07
C LEU A 70 -1.26 16.23 0.02
N GLU A 71 -0.33 15.66 -0.74
CA GLU A 71 0.42 16.36 -1.78
C GLU A 71 -0.47 16.81 -2.95
N GLU A 72 -1.38 15.95 -3.38
CA GLU A 72 -2.21 16.20 -4.56
C GLU A 72 -3.37 17.14 -4.27
N GLU A 73 -4.17 16.86 -3.24
CA GLU A 73 -5.43 17.59 -3.01
C GLU A 73 -5.22 18.82 -2.13
N VAL A 74 -4.39 18.72 -1.08
CA VAL A 74 -4.23 19.80 -0.10
C VAL A 74 -3.21 20.82 -0.59
N PHE A 75 -1.99 20.37 -0.88
CA PHE A 75 -0.90 21.25 -1.30
C PHE A 75 -0.97 21.62 -2.78
N ASN A 76 -1.78 20.91 -3.58
CA ASN A 76 -1.95 21.17 -5.02
C ASN A 76 -0.59 21.25 -5.74
N ILE A 77 0.37 20.41 -5.32
CA ILE A 77 1.73 20.38 -5.87
C ILE A 77 1.69 19.92 -7.35
N GLY A 78 0.57 19.31 -7.77
CA GLY A 78 0.36 18.75 -9.11
C GLY A 78 0.09 19.74 -10.25
N GLY A 79 -0.50 20.92 -10.01
CA GLY A 79 -0.93 21.82 -11.10
C GLY A 79 -1.79 21.13 -12.18
N SER A 80 -1.91 21.69 -13.39
CA SER A 80 -2.50 20.96 -14.53
C SER A 80 -1.54 19.86 -14.99
N LYS A 81 -1.63 18.67 -14.39
CA LYS A 81 -0.79 17.54 -14.79
C LYS A 81 -1.04 17.18 -16.24
N SER A 82 0.03 17.10 -17.03
CA SER A 82 -0.03 16.46 -18.34
C SER A 82 -0.61 15.04 -18.18
N PRO A 83 -1.30 14.50 -19.19
CA PRO A 83 -1.81 13.12 -19.15
C PRO A 83 -0.75 12.10 -18.72
N GLU A 84 0.50 12.33 -19.08
CA GLU A 84 1.66 11.50 -18.71
C GLU A 84 1.92 11.49 -17.20
N LYS A 85 1.85 12.64 -16.52
CA LYS A 85 2.04 12.74 -15.06
C LYS A 85 0.89 12.09 -14.29
N GLN A 86 -0.34 12.17 -14.79
CA GLN A 86 -1.49 11.49 -14.18
C GLN A 86 -1.32 9.97 -14.28
N ARG A 87 -0.91 9.48 -15.45
CA ARG A 87 -0.57 8.07 -15.67
C ARG A 87 0.54 7.60 -14.75
N GLU A 88 1.62 8.38 -14.60
CA GLU A 88 2.72 8.03 -13.71
C GLU A 88 2.26 7.89 -12.25
N SER A 89 1.41 8.81 -11.77
CA SER A 89 0.80 8.72 -10.43
C SER A 89 -0.06 7.46 -10.27
N LEU A 90 -0.89 7.11 -11.27
CA LEU A 90 -1.71 5.90 -11.24
C LEU A 90 -0.84 4.63 -11.22
N VAL A 91 0.17 4.56 -12.09
CA VAL A 91 1.10 3.41 -12.13
C VAL A 91 1.83 3.25 -10.79
N LYS A 92 2.30 4.34 -10.18
CA LYS A 92 2.93 4.33 -8.85
C LYS A 92 1.97 3.81 -7.77
N PHE A 93 0.72 4.25 -7.79
CA PHE A 93 -0.29 3.79 -6.84
C PHE A 93 -0.55 2.28 -6.96
N PHE A 94 -0.77 1.77 -8.17
CA PHE A 94 -0.95 0.33 -8.40
C PHE A 94 0.30 -0.49 -8.05
N LEU A 95 1.49 0.06 -8.27
CA LEU A 95 2.75 -0.59 -7.88
C LEU A 95 2.84 -0.78 -6.36
N ILE A 96 2.47 0.22 -5.57
CA ILE A 96 2.42 0.12 -4.09
C ILE A 96 1.48 -1.02 -3.67
N ILE A 97 0.30 -1.11 -4.27
CA ILE A 97 -0.66 -2.20 -4.01
C ILE A 97 -0.05 -3.56 -4.38
N ALA A 98 0.59 -3.67 -5.54
CA ALA A 98 1.20 -4.93 -5.98
C ALA A 98 2.31 -5.40 -5.03
N ILE A 99 3.16 -4.48 -4.56
CA ILE A 99 4.21 -4.76 -3.58
C ILE A 99 3.59 -5.21 -2.26
N ALA A 100 2.54 -4.53 -1.79
CA ALA A 100 1.85 -4.88 -0.55
C ALA A 100 1.24 -6.29 -0.60
N ILE A 101 0.48 -6.62 -1.66
CA ILE A 101 -0.12 -7.96 -1.83
C ILE A 101 0.99 -9.02 -1.93
N SER A 102 2.07 -8.74 -2.66
CA SER A 102 3.20 -9.67 -2.80
C SER A 102 3.86 -9.97 -1.46
N LEU A 103 4.16 -8.94 -0.67
CA LEU A 103 4.79 -9.10 0.65
C LEU A 103 3.84 -9.79 1.64
N GLU A 104 2.56 -9.42 1.65
CA GLU A 104 1.56 -10.06 2.49
C GLU A 104 1.46 -11.56 2.17
N SER A 105 1.38 -11.91 0.88
CA SER A 105 1.33 -13.29 0.44
C SER A 105 2.56 -14.09 0.89
N LEU A 106 3.75 -13.49 0.86
CA LEU A 106 4.99 -14.14 1.30
C LEU A 106 5.00 -14.39 2.81
N VAL A 107 4.56 -13.40 3.60
CA VAL A 107 4.40 -13.56 5.06
C VAL A 107 3.44 -14.72 5.37
N PHE A 108 2.31 -14.76 4.66
CA PHE A 108 1.32 -15.83 4.79
C PHE A 108 1.87 -17.20 4.35
N VAL A 109 2.67 -17.28 3.28
CA VAL A 109 3.34 -18.53 2.87
C VAL A 109 4.27 -19.04 3.99
N PHE A 110 5.05 -18.15 4.61
CA PHE A 110 5.97 -18.53 5.69
C PHE A 110 5.26 -18.96 6.97
N ASP A 111 4.08 -18.41 7.27
CA ASP A 111 3.28 -18.83 8.42
C ASP A 111 2.52 -20.14 8.15
N ALA A 112 1.85 -20.24 7.00
CA ALA A 112 1.10 -21.42 6.57
C ALA A 112 2.01 -22.65 6.36
N GLY A 113 3.17 -22.46 5.72
CA GLY A 113 4.12 -23.53 5.42
C GLY A 113 4.72 -24.21 6.66
N LYS A 114 4.63 -23.57 7.83
CA LYS A 114 5.05 -24.17 9.12
C LYS A 114 3.94 -24.97 9.81
N LYS A 115 2.68 -24.79 9.40
CA LYS A 115 1.51 -25.42 10.02
C LYS A 115 1.13 -26.69 9.27
N ASP A 116 0.71 -26.56 8.02
CA ASP A 116 0.30 -27.66 7.16
C ASP A 116 0.28 -27.20 5.68
N ILE A 117 0.67 -28.10 4.77
CA ILE A 117 0.65 -27.89 3.31
C ILE A 117 -0.74 -27.47 2.84
N SER A 118 -1.81 -28.02 3.42
CA SER A 118 -3.20 -27.67 3.08
C SER A 118 -3.50 -26.17 3.24
N THR A 119 -2.83 -25.49 4.18
CA THR A 119 -3.03 -24.06 4.46
C THR A 119 -2.35 -23.12 3.45
N LEU A 120 -1.50 -23.65 2.56
CA LEU A 120 -0.81 -22.87 1.52
C LEU A 120 -1.73 -22.40 0.39
N ILE A 121 -2.97 -22.89 0.32
CA ILE A 121 -3.95 -22.51 -0.71
C ILE A 121 -4.22 -21.00 -0.70
N TYR A 122 -4.53 -20.40 0.46
CA TYR A 122 -4.84 -18.98 0.56
C TYR A 122 -3.64 -18.08 0.17
N PRO A 123 -2.42 -18.29 0.72
CA PRO A 123 -1.24 -17.55 0.27
C PRO A 123 -0.94 -17.71 -1.22
N THR A 124 -1.19 -18.89 -1.80
CA THR A 124 -1.01 -19.15 -3.24
C THR A 124 -1.94 -18.29 -4.08
N PHE A 125 -3.23 -18.18 -3.71
CA PHE A 125 -4.16 -17.30 -4.41
C PHE A 125 -3.79 -15.82 -4.28
N LEU A 126 -3.25 -15.40 -3.13
CA LEU A 126 -2.71 -14.04 -2.98
C LEU A 126 -1.52 -13.78 -3.91
N LEU A 127 -0.58 -14.73 -4.02
CA LEU A 127 0.54 -14.65 -4.96
C LEU A 127 0.05 -14.55 -6.42
N ILE A 128 -0.91 -15.39 -6.80
CA ILE A 128 -1.52 -15.35 -8.12
C ILE A 128 -2.18 -13.99 -8.39
N SER A 129 -2.92 -13.45 -7.41
CA SER A 129 -3.52 -12.11 -7.49
C SER A 129 -2.46 -11.03 -7.71
N ALA A 130 -1.36 -11.05 -6.96
CA ALA A 130 -0.25 -10.11 -7.16
C ALA A 130 0.32 -10.18 -8.59
N VAL A 131 0.51 -11.39 -9.12
CA VAL A 131 0.95 -11.58 -10.51
C VAL A 131 -0.05 -10.97 -11.51
N PHE A 132 -1.35 -11.16 -11.30
CA PHE A 132 -2.38 -10.55 -12.15
C PHE A 132 -2.36 -9.03 -12.10
N VAL A 133 -2.13 -8.43 -10.92
CA VAL A 133 -1.99 -6.96 -10.79
C VAL A 133 -0.79 -6.47 -11.61
N ILE A 134 0.36 -7.16 -11.53
CA ILE A 134 1.56 -6.82 -12.31
C ILE A 134 1.34 -6.98 -13.82
N ILE A 135 0.68 -8.08 -14.24
CA ILE A 135 0.33 -8.29 -15.65
C ILE A 135 -0.62 -7.20 -16.14
N GLY A 136 -1.65 -6.87 -15.37
CA GLY A 136 -2.59 -5.79 -15.69
C GLY A 136 -1.91 -4.44 -15.83
N LEU A 137 -0.97 -4.13 -14.92
CA LEU A 137 -0.09 -2.96 -14.99
C LEU A 137 0.77 -2.96 -16.26
N GLY A 138 1.34 -4.10 -16.64
CA GLY A 138 2.14 -4.25 -17.86
C GLY A 138 1.33 -4.03 -19.13
N ILE A 139 0.11 -4.58 -19.18
CA ILE A 139 -0.83 -4.37 -20.29
C ILE A 139 -1.25 -2.90 -20.37
N TYR A 140 -1.65 -2.30 -19.24
CA TYR A 140 -2.01 -0.89 -19.16
C TYR A 140 -0.88 0.01 -19.68
N GLN A 141 0.36 -0.21 -19.23
CA GLN A 141 1.51 0.56 -19.69
C GLN A 141 1.78 0.38 -21.19
N LYS A 142 1.59 -0.82 -21.74
CA LYS A 142 1.74 -1.06 -23.17
C LYS A 142 0.70 -0.30 -23.99
N LEU A 143 -0.58 -0.40 -23.63
CA LEU A 143 -1.68 0.22 -24.36
C LEU A 143 -1.58 1.76 -24.33
N THR A 144 -1.22 2.34 -23.19
CA THR A 144 -1.12 3.80 -23.06
C THR A 144 0.20 4.37 -23.58
N ARG A 145 1.16 3.53 -24.00
CA ARG A 145 2.40 3.99 -24.65
C ARG A 145 2.25 4.15 -26.16
N ASP A 146 1.37 3.37 -26.79
CA ASP A 146 1.10 3.45 -28.24
C ASP A 146 0.31 4.71 -28.66
N GLU A 147 -0.41 5.36 -27.73
CA GLU A 147 -1.12 6.63 -28.02
C GLU A 147 -0.19 7.83 -28.23
N ASN A 148 1.09 7.75 -27.86
CA ASN A 148 2.06 8.85 -28.03
C ASN A 148 2.79 8.83 -29.40
N ILE A 149 2.36 8.00 -30.36
CA ILE A 149 2.99 7.83 -31.69
C ILE A 149 2.01 8.11 -32.86
N LEU A 150 0.87 8.75 -32.61
CA LEU A 150 -0.05 9.28 -33.63
C LEU A 150 -0.19 10.80 -33.48
#